data_AF-A0A259KZ43-F1
#
_entry.id   AF-A0A259KZ43-F1
#
_cell.length_a   1.000
_cell.length_b   1.000
_cell.length_c   1.000
_cell.angle_alpha   90.00
_cell.angle_beta   90.00
_cell.angle_gamma   90.00
#
_symmetry.space_group_name_H-M   'P 1'
#
loop_
_entity.id
_entity.type
_entity.pdbx_description
1 polymer ?
#
loop_
_entity_poly.entity_id
_entity_poly.type
_entity_poly.pdbx_seq_one_letter_code
_entity_poly.pdbx_strand_id
1 'polypeptide(L)'
;MFKSLALATLLLVLMVFLGFQYYITAVPSLVTPVSVEESRYMERDNSLLVTLIDSENRRFTIGLRGDIQEKPEETALFMIANPDLIPYVYWPGYRSNDEKRVLELLEDMLESQPADGPAFDIYRVLKDRN
;
A
#
# COMPACT_ATOMS: atom_id res chain seq x y z
N MET A 1 -27.80 34.11 16.96
CA MET A 1 -26.51 34.21 16.24
C MET A 1 -25.52 33.13 16.66
N PHE A 2 -25.25 32.90 17.95
CA PHE A 2 -24.31 31.85 18.42
C PHE A 2 -24.58 30.43 17.87
N LYS A 3 -25.84 30.02 17.72
CA LYS A 3 -26.18 28.70 17.14
C LYS A 3 -25.70 28.54 15.69
N SER A 4 -25.71 29.63 14.91
CA SER A 4 -25.23 29.61 13.52
C SER A 4 -23.70 29.56 13.45
N LEU A 5 -23.02 30.21 14.40
CA LEU A 5 -21.56 30.13 14.50
C LEU A 5 -21.12 28.74 14.95
N ALA A 6 -21.77 28.16 15.96
CA ALA A 6 -21.50 26.80 16.43
C ALA A 6 -21.71 25.77 15.30
N LEU A 7 -22.78 25.92 14.51
CA LEU A 7 -23.03 25.05 13.35
C LEU A 7 -21.96 25.21 12.27
N ALA A 8 -21.58 26.45 11.94
CA ALA A 8 -20.53 26.70 10.95
C ALA A 8 -19.17 26.12 11.39
N THR A 9 -18.81 26.31 12.67
CA THR A 9 -17.59 25.71 13.25
C THR A 9 -17.65 24.19 13.21
N LEU A 10 -18.80 23.59 13.56
CA LEU A 10 -18.96 22.13 13.51
C LEU A 10 -18.80 21.59 12.08
N LEU A 11 -19.40 22.24 11.08
CA LEU A 11 -19.26 21.85 9.68
C LEU A 11 -17.81 21.97 9.19
N LEU A 12 -17.10 23.03 9.59
CA LEU A 12 -15.70 23.21 9.24
C LEU A 12 -14.82 22.11 9.85
N VAL A 13 -15.04 21.77 11.13
CA VAL A 13 -14.34 20.67 11.80
C VAL A 13 -14.63 19.33 11.11
N LEU A 14 -15.88 19.07 10.75
CA LEU A 14 -16.25 17.86 10.01
C LEU A 14 -15.57 17.77 8.65
N MET A 15 -15.48 18.89 7.91
CA MET A 15 -14.75 18.91 6.63
C MET A 15 -13.26 18.63 6.80
N VAL A 16 -12.63 19.18 7.84
CA VAL A 16 -11.22 18.87 8.14
C VAL A 16 -11.04 17.39 8.45
N PHE A 17 -11.93 16.78 9.25
CA PHE A 17 -11.86 15.35 9.54
C PHE A 17 -12.08 14.49 8.30
N LEU A 18 -13.02 14.85 7.43
CA LEU A 18 -13.25 14.15 6.18
C LEU A 18 -12.03 14.23 5.25
N GLY A 19 -11.43 15.42 5.12
CA GLY A 19 -10.21 15.60 4.33
C GLY A 19 -9.03 14.82 4.89
N PHE A 20 -8.85 14.83 6.22
CA PHE A 20 -7.80 14.06 6.89
C PHE A 20 -8.01 12.55 6.72
N GLN A 21 -9.24 12.06 6.93
CA GLN A 21 -9.58 10.66 6.73
C GLN A 21 -9.30 10.24 5.28
N TYR A 22 -9.76 11.02 4.30
CA TYR A 22 -9.49 10.76 2.89
C TYR A 22 -7.99 10.67 2.61
N TYR A 23 -7.20 11.62 3.13
CA TYR A 23 -5.76 11.65 2.94
C TYR A 23 -5.04 10.40 3.50
N ILE A 24 -5.46 9.90 4.67
CA ILE A 24 -4.81 8.73 5.30
C ILE A 24 -5.32 7.38 4.79
N THR A 25 -6.57 7.29 4.34
CA THR A 25 -7.17 6.03 3.86
C THR A 25 -7.17 5.87 2.35
N ALA A 26 -6.78 6.92 1.61
CA ALA A 26 -6.65 6.82 0.16
C ALA A 26 -5.65 5.71 -0.18
N VAL A 27 -6.06 4.83 -1.09
CA VAL A 27 -5.14 3.88 -1.72
C VAL A 27 -4.01 4.70 -2.33
N PRO A 28 -2.73 4.35 -2.10
CA PRO A 28 -1.61 5.04 -2.74
C PRO A 28 -1.86 5.18 -4.23
N SER A 29 -1.43 6.28 -4.85
CA SER A 29 -1.49 6.34 -6.32
C SER A 29 -0.55 5.26 -6.85
N LEU A 30 -1.12 4.14 -7.31
CA LEU A 30 -0.41 3.02 -7.91
C LEU A 30 0.04 3.39 -9.34
N VAL A 31 0.58 4.59 -9.49
CA VAL A 31 1.24 5.07 -10.71
C VAL A 31 2.71 4.70 -10.55
N THR A 32 3.32 4.24 -11.63
CA THR A 32 4.69 3.69 -11.73
C THR A 32 5.65 4.20 -10.65
N PRO A 33 6.17 3.33 -9.78
CA PRO A 33 7.01 3.73 -8.67
C PRO A 33 8.42 4.05 -9.20
N VAL A 34 9.06 5.07 -8.61
CA VAL A 34 10.34 5.58 -9.09
C VAL A 34 11.53 4.84 -8.47
N SER A 35 11.37 4.24 -7.27
CA SER A 35 12.43 3.46 -6.62
C SER A 35 11.95 2.58 -5.46
N VAL A 36 12.72 1.52 -5.16
CA VAL A 36 12.63 0.73 -3.93
C VAL A 36 13.51 1.39 -2.86
N GLU A 37 12.94 1.82 -1.73
CA GLU A 37 13.71 2.49 -0.67
C GLU A 37 14.20 1.51 0.40
N GLU A 38 13.33 0.60 0.85
CA GLU A 38 13.66 -0.34 1.92
C GLU A 38 12.89 -1.64 1.74
N SER A 39 13.55 -2.79 1.92
CA SER A 39 12.88 -4.08 1.98
C SER A 39 13.13 -4.72 3.33
N ARG A 40 12.06 -5.21 3.96
CA ARG A 40 12.11 -5.83 5.28
C ARG A 40 11.50 -7.21 5.23
N TYR A 41 12.32 -8.21 5.48
CA TYR A 41 11.87 -9.58 5.70
C TYR A 41 11.51 -9.76 7.17
N MET A 42 10.31 -10.26 7.46
CA MET A 42 9.92 -10.64 8.82
C MET A 42 9.96 -12.16 8.96
N GLU A 43 11.08 -12.68 9.46
CA GLU A 43 11.37 -14.12 9.63
C GLU A 43 10.33 -14.88 10.48
N ARG A 44 9.62 -14.18 11.38
CA ARG A 44 8.69 -14.82 12.33
C ARG A 44 7.46 -15.41 11.67
N ASP A 45 6.99 -14.79 10.57
CA ASP A 45 5.76 -15.15 9.87
C ASP A 45 6.00 -15.34 8.36
N ASN A 46 7.26 -15.47 7.91
CA ASN A 46 7.68 -15.48 6.49
C ASN A 46 7.06 -14.35 5.65
N SER A 47 6.75 -13.22 6.30
CA SER A 47 6.05 -12.10 5.68
C SER A 47 7.03 -11.14 5.05
N LEU A 48 6.66 -10.61 3.89
CA LEU A 48 7.53 -9.79 3.04
C LEU A 48 7.00 -8.38 2.97
N LEU A 49 7.84 -7.38 3.24
CA LEU A 49 7.48 -5.97 3.14
C LEU A 49 8.48 -5.24 2.25
N VAL A 50 7.95 -4.41 1.36
CA VAL A 50 8.72 -3.56 0.45
C VAL A 50 8.15 -2.15 0.52
N THR A 51 8.99 -1.20 0.91
CA THR A 51 8.67 0.23 0.88
C THR A 51 9.14 0.81 -0.46
N LEU A 52 8.17 1.38 -1.17
CA LEU A 52 8.31 2.00 -2.47
C LEU A 52 8.12 3.51 -2.35
N ILE A 53 8.76 4.25 -3.25
CA ILE A 53 8.57 5.70 -3.41
C ILE A 53 7.85 5.94 -4.74
N ASP A 54 6.74 6.67 -4.71
CA ASP A 54 6.02 7.09 -5.92
C ASP A 54 6.68 8.30 -6.60
N SER A 55 6.14 8.71 -7.75
CA SER A 55 6.64 9.86 -8.51
C SER A 55 6.49 11.22 -7.83
N GLU A 56 5.65 11.30 -6.78
CA GLU A 56 5.49 12.47 -5.91
C GLU A 56 6.39 12.40 -4.67
N ASN A 57 7.35 11.47 -4.66
CA ASN A 57 8.28 11.22 -3.55
C ASN A 57 7.56 10.82 -2.24
N ARG A 58 6.38 10.19 -2.35
CA ARG A 58 5.63 9.66 -1.22
C ARG A 58 5.97 8.19 -1.00
N ARG A 59 6.21 7.84 0.25
CA ARG A 59 6.48 6.47 0.68
C ARG A 59 5.19 5.69 0.87
N PHE A 60 5.18 4.48 0.35
CA PHE A 60 4.15 3.50 0.66
C PHE A 60 4.77 2.11 0.75
N THR A 61 4.25 1.27 1.63
CA THR A 61 4.73 -0.10 1.80
C THR A 61 3.73 -1.06 1.21
N ILE A 62 4.20 -2.02 0.42
CA ILE A 62 3.43 -3.19 -0.01
C ILE A 62 4.00 -4.40 0.72
N GLY A 63 3.13 -5.30 1.17
CA GLY A 63 3.60 -6.55 1.75
C GLY A 63 2.65 -7.72 1.56
N LEU A 64 3.23 -8.91 1.69
CA LEU A 64 2.49 -10.16 1.80
C LEU A 64 2.61 -10.65 3.23
N ARG A 65 1.46 -10.90 3.85
CA ARG A 65 1.36 -11.48 5.18
C ARG A 65 1.04 -12.97 5.08
N GLY A 66 1.80 -13.79 5.79
CA GLY A 66 1.68 -15.25 5.79
C GLY A 66 2.88 -15.92 5.13
N ASP A 67 2.84 -17.24 5.02
CA ASP A 67 3.98 -18.02 4.56
C ASP A 67 4.15 -17.99 3.04
N ILE A 68 4.99 -17.09 2.55
CA ILE A 68 5.28 -16.96 1.11
C ILE A 68 6.04 -18.17 0.55
N GLN A 69 6.72 -18.96 1.39
CA GLN A 69 7.58 -20.07 0.95
C GLN A 69 6.78 -21.35 0.81
N GLU A 70 5.97 -21.68 1.82
CA GLU A 70 5.24 -22.95 1.87
C GLU A 70 3.82 -22.84 1.30
N LYS A 71 3.17 -21.68 1.48
CA LYS A 71 1.75 -21.48 1.12
C LYS A 71 1.51 -20.11 0.47
N PRO A 72 2.19 -19.84 -0.67
CA PRO A 72 2.11 -18.54 -1.33
C PRO A 72 0.69 -18.14 -1.70
N GLU A 73 -0.26 -19.07 -1.88
CA GLU A 73 -1.68 -18.86 -2.18
C GLU A 73 -2.54 -18.43 -0.98
N GLU A 74 -2.11 -18.70 0.26
CA GLU A 74 -2.83 -18.30 1.49
C GLU A 74 -2.41 -16.92 1.99
N THR A 75 -1.35 -16.33 1.42
CA THR A 75 -0.83 -15.02 1.86
C THR A 75 -1.79 -13.86 1.56
N ALA A 76 -1.91 -12.90 2.48
CA ALA A 76 -2.73 -11.72 2.31
C ALA A 76 -1.89 -10.54 1.85
N LEU A 77 -2.25 -9.93 0.72
CA LEU A 77 -1.67 -8.65 0.29
C LEU A 77 -2.14 -7.55 1.23
N PHE A 78 -1.22 -6.66 1.59
CA PHE A 78 -1.53 -5.44 2.30
C PHE A 78 -0.70 -4.26 1.78
N MET A 79 -1.23 -3.07 2.00
CA MET A 79 -0.58 -1.81 1.65
C MET A 79 -0.60 -0.88 2.86
N ILE A 80 0.44 -0.09 3.04
CA ILE A 80 0.50 0.98 4.04
C ILE A 80 0.80 2.28 3.30
N ALA A 81 -0.13 3.22 3.36
CA ALA A 81 0.07 4.58 2.87
C ALA A 81 0.68 5.43 4.00
N ASN A 82 1.65 6.29 3.67
CA ASN A 82 2.27 7.23 4.64
C ASN A 82 2.74 6.54 5.93
N PRO A 83 3.67 5.56 5.86
CA PRO A 83 4.09 4.76 7.02
C PRO A 83 4.62 5.58 8.20
N ASP A 84 5.15 6.78 7.94
CA ASP A 84 5.70 7.70 8.94
C ASP A 84 4.61 8.46 9.74
N LEU A 85 3.38 8.54 9.23
CA LEU A 85 2.32 9.40 9.77
C LEU A 85 1.30 8.60 10.60
N ILE A 86 0.68 7.59 9.99
CA ILE A 86 -0.24 6.64 10.63
C ILE A 86 -0.11 5.32 9.87
N PRO A 87 0.13 4.17 10.52
CA PRO A 87 0.23 2.88 9.84
C PRO A 87 -1.18 2.36 9.51
N TYR A 88 -1.91 3.07 8.63
CA TYR A 88 -3.17 2.56 8.11
C TYR A 88 -2.85 1.42 7.15
N VAL A 89 -3.28 0.21 7.54
CA VAL A 89 -3.07 -0.99 6.74
C VAL A 89 -4.31 -1.25 5.91
N TYR A 90 -4.18 -1.14 4.59
CA TYR A 90 -5.20 -1.50 3.63
C TYR A 90 -5.03 -2.95 3.18
N TRP A 91 -6.10 -3.74 3.27
CA TRP A 91 -6.15 -5.14 2.82
C TRP A 91 -7.02 -5.26 1.57
N PRO A 92 -6.44 -5.22 0.36
CA PRO A 92 -7.19 -5.50 -0.85
C PRO A 92 -7.79 -6.91 -0.79
N GLY A 93 -8.97 -7.08 -1.39
CA GLY A 93 -9.57 -8.39 -1.54
C GLY A 93 -8.75 -9.28 -2.47
N TYR A 94 -8.79 -10.59 -2.25
CA TYR A 94 -8.15 -11.58 -3.10
C TYR A 94 -8.62 -11.46 -4.56
N ARG A 95 -7.68 -11.35 -5.51
CA ARG A 95 -7.96 -11.14 -6.95
C ARG A 95 -8.79 -9.89 -7.27
N SER A 96 -8.79 -8.91 -6.36
CA SER A 96 -9.49 -7.64 -6.57
C SER A 96 -8.79 -6.78 -7.64
N ASN A 97 -9.49 -5.76 -8.14
CA ASN A 97 -8.89 -4.78 -9.05
C ASN A 97 -7.70 -4.06 -8.41
N ASP A 98 -7.69 -3.87 -7.09
CA ASP A 98 -6.56 -3.24 -6.40
C ASP A 98 -5.34 -4.16 -6.33
N GLU A 99 -5.54 -5.48 -6.19
CA GLU A 99 -4.47 -6.47 -6.31
C GLU A 99 -3.85 -6.46 -7.72
N LYS A 100 -4.70 -6.37 -8.76
CA LYS A 100 -4.24 -6.25 -10.15
C LYS A 100 -3.44 -4.99 -10.40
N ARG A 101 -3.86 -3.85 -9.84
CA ARG A 101 -3.10 -2.59 -9.95
C ARG A 101 -1.74 -2.69 -9.27
N VAL A 102 -1.64 -3.41 -8.16
CA VAL A 102 -0.34 -3.68 -7.51
C VAL A 102 0.51 -4.59 -8.39
N LEU A 103 -0.08 -5.59 -9.05
CA LEU A 103 0.64 -6.44 -9.99
C LEU A 103 1.21 -5.61 -11.16
N GLU A 104 0.38 -4.78 -11.80
CA GLU A 104 0.80 -3.87 -12.88
C GLU A 104 1.94 -2.94 -12.43
N LEU A 105 1.82 -2.35 -11.23
CA LEU A 105 2.85 -1.50 -10.64
C LEU A 105 4.20 -2.23 -10.50
N LEU A 106 4.18 -3.48 -10.04
CA LEU A 106 5.39 -4.29 -9.88
C LEU A 106 5.95 -4.74 -11.23
N GLU A 107 5.11 -5.05 -12.22
CA GLU A 107 5.52 -5.35 -13.59
C GLU A 107 6.30 -4.17 -14.18
N ASP A 108 5.72 -2.97 -14.15
CA ASP A 108 6.37 -1.77 -14.70
C ASP A 108 7.70 -1.47 -13.98
N MET A 109 7.77 -1.70 -12.67
CA MET A 109 8.99 -1.51 -11.90
C MET A 109 10.08 -2.50 -12.31
N LEU A 110 9.74 -3.77 -12.48
CA LEU A 110 10.66 -4.85 -12.88
C LEU A 110 11.12 -4.73 -14.35
N GLU A 111 10.40 -4.01 -15.20
CA GLU A 111 10.90 -3.66 -16.54
C GLU A 111 12.07 -2.68 -16.49
N SER A 112 12.12 -1.84 -15.45
CA SER A 112 13.10 -0.75 -15.30
C SER A 112 14.28 -1.07 -14.36
N GLN A 113 14.15 -2.10 -13.52
CA GLN A 113 15.15 -2.51 -12.53
C GLN A 113 15.42 -4.02 -12.61
N PRO A 114 16.62 -4.50 -12.21
CA PRO A 114 16.93 -5.92 -12.22
C PRO A 114 15.90 -6.73 -11.42
N ALA A 115 15.47 -7.85 -12.01
CA ALA A 115 14.44 -8.73 -11.47
C ALA A 115 14.99 -9.64 -10.36
N ASP A 116 15.46 -9.03 -9.27
CA ASP A 116 15.86 -9.75 -8.06
C ASP A 116 15.36 -9.06 -6.77
N GLY A 117 15.19 -9.85 -5.72
CA GLY A 117 14.88 -9.37 -4.38
C GLY A 117 13.39 -9.36 -3.98
N PRO A 118 13.08 -8.78 -2.81
CA PRO A 118 11.75 -8.85 -2.17
C PRO A 118 10.57 -8.36 -3.03
N ALA A 119 10.77 -7.34 -3.86
CA ALA A 119 9.71 -6.89 -4.76
C ALA A 119 9.35 -7.96 -5.81
N PHE A 120 10.35 -8.67 -6.32
CA PHE A 120 10.18 -9.75 -7.29
C PHE A 120 9.46 -10.96 -6.65
N ASP A 121 9.75 -11.27 -5.39
CA ASP A 121 9.03 -12.32 -4.67
C ASP A 121 7.54 -11.99 -4.48
N ILE A 122 7.20 -10.72 -4.15
CA ILE A 122 5.79 -10.28 -4.12
C ILE A 122 5.15 -10.40 -5.50
N TYR A 123 5.84 -9.92 -6.54
CA TYR A 123 5.38 -10.01 -7.93
C TYR A 123 5.07 -11.46 -8.33
N ARG A 124 5.98 -12.40 -8.08
CA ARG A 124 5.80 -13.82 -8.41
C ARG A 124 4.53 -14.39 -7.77
N VAL A 125 4.33 -14.13 -6.48
CA VAL A 125 3.14 -14.61 -5.77
C VAL A 125 1.86 -14.02 -6.37
N LEU A 126 1.84 -12.72 -6.67
CA LEU A 126 0.66 -12.08 -7.27
C LEU A 126 0.40 -12.55 -8.71
N LYS A 127 1.46 -12.82 -9.48
CA LYS A 127 1.40 -13.33 -10.85
C LYS A 127 0.86 -14.75 -10.91
N ASP A 128 1.25 -15.62 -9.98
CA ASP A 128 0.75 -17.01 -9.94
C ASP A 128 -0.74 -17.09 -9.57
N ARG A 129 -1.28 -16.04 -8.93
CA ARG A 129 -2.68 -15.98 -8.46
C ARG A 129 -3.67 -15.44 -9.49
N ASN A 130 -3.21 -14.65 -10.47
CA ASN A 130 -4.04 -13.90 -11.43
C ASN A 130 -3.80 -14.36 -12.86
#